data_AF-A0A7X2MTY9-F1
#
_entry.id   AF-A0A7X2MTY9-F1
#
_cell.length_a   1.000
_cell.length_b   1.000
_cell.length_c   1.000
_cell.angle_alpha   90.00
_cell.angle_beta   90.00
_cell.angle_gamma   90.00
#
_symmetry.space_group_name_H-M   'P 1'
#
loop_
_entity.id
_entity.type
_entity.pdbx_description
1 polymer ?
#
loop_
_entity_poly.entity_id
_entity_poly.type
_entity_poly.pdbx_seq_one_letter_code
_entity_poly.pdbx_strand_id
1 'polypeptide(L)'
;RRRPLWEFEIDTARQQLNLQFGTRDLNGFGVENAHLGLSAAGCLLQYVKDTQRTTLPHIRSLSMERQQDSIIMDAATRRNLEITQNLAGGTDNTLAAVLGKKVTPMGSRVLK
;
A
#
# COMPACT_ATOMS: atom_id res chain seq x y z
N ARG A 1 0.65 12.43 -12.94
CA ARG A 1 -0.31 12.66 -14.04
C ARG A 1 -1.71 12.40 -13.49
N ARG A 2 -2.67 13.30 -13.73
CA ARG A 2 -4.07 13.07 -13.29
C ARG A 2 -4.62 11.85 -14.01
N ARG A 3 -5.25 10.95 -13.26
CA ARG A 3 -5.88 9.73 -13.75
C ARG A 3 -7.33 10.04 -14.14
N PRO A 4 -7.84 9.51 -15.27
CA PRO A 4 -9.23 9.71 -15.64
C PRO A 4 -10.16 8.93 -14.70
N LEU A 5 -11.40 9.41 -14.54
CA LEU A 5 -12.35 8.85 -13.57
C LEU A 5 -12.73 7.40 -13.86
N TRP A 6 -12.72 6.99 -15.14
CA TRP A 6 -13.07 5.63 -15.55
C TRP A 6 -12.05 4.59 -15.07
N GLU A 7 -10.80 4.96 -14.77
CA GLU A 7 -9.82 4.02 -14.19
C GLU A 7 -10.18 3.62 -12.74
N PHE A 8 -11.11 4.35 -12.10
CA PHE A 8 -11.61 4.09 -10.74
C PHE A 8 -13.00 3.43 -10.71
N GLU A 9 -13.52 3.00 -11.86
CA GLU A 9 -14.81 2.31 -11.94
C GLU A 9 -14.74 0.94 -11.21
N ILE A 10 -15.74 0.65 -10.37
CA ILE A 10 -15.70 -0.45 -9.40
C ILE A 10 -15.79 -1.83 -10.07
N ASP A 11 -16.62 -1.98 -11.09
CA ASP A 11 -16.81 -3.26 -11.77
C ASP A 11 -15.56 -3.64 -12.55
N THR A 12 -14.93 -2.67 -13.21
CA THR A 12 -13.64 -2.79 -13.88
C THR A 12 -12.54 -3.13 -12.88
N ALA A 13 -12.50 -2.47 -11.73
CA ALA A 13 -11.54 -2.76 -10.67
C ALA A 13 -11.66 -4.20 -10.17
N ARG A 14 -12.88 -4.65 -9.84
CA ARG A 14 -13.16 -6.03 -9.41
C ARG A 14 -12.74 -7.04 -10.47
N GLN A 15 -13.09 -6.81 -11.74
CA GLN A 15 -12.73 -7.69 -12.84
C GLN A 15 -11.21 -7.82 -12.98
N GLN A 16 -10.47 -6.71 -12.91
CA GLN A 16 -9.02 -6.70 -13.03
C GLN A 16 -8.31 -7.35 -11.83
N LEU A 17 -8.81 -7.13 -10.61
CA LEU A 17 -8.26 -7.72 -9.39
C LEU A 17 -8.51 -9.24 -9.34
N ASN A 18 -9.73 -9.68 -9.63
CA ASN A 18 -10.06 -11.11 -9.73
C ASN A 18 -9.19 -11.81 -10.80
N LEU A 19 -9.01 -11.17 -11.96
CA LEU A 19 -8.13 -11.69 -13.02
C LEU A 19 -6.66 -11.78 -12.56
N GLN A 20 -6.15 -10.77 -11.84
CA GLN A 20 -4.79 -10.76 -11.32
C GLN A 20 -4.55 -11.85 -10.28
N PHE A 21 -5.53 -12.10 -9.40
CA PHE A 21 -5.42 -13.08 -8.32
C PHE A 21 -5.90 -14.49 -8.69
N GLY A 22 -6.51 -14.67 -9.86
CA GLY A 22 -7.10 -15.95 -10.27
C GLY A 22 -8.28 -16.37 -9.40
N THR A 23 -9.07 -15.41 -8.94
CA THR A 23 -10.21 -15.61 -8.01
C THR A 23 -11.54 -15.27 -8.67
N ARG A 24 -12.65 -15.80 -8.11
CA ARG A 24 -14.01 -15.49 -8.58
C ARG A 24 -14.57 -14.23 -7.91
N ASP A 25 -14.22 -14.05 -6.65
CA ASP A 25 -14.59 -12.92 -5.81
C ASP A 25 -13.44 -12.58 -4.86
N LEU A 26 -13.53 -11.43 -4.18
CA LEU A 26 -12.51 -10.94 -3.27
C LEU A 26 -12.88 -11.17 -1.80
N ASN A 27 -13.85 -12.06 -1.51
CA ASN A 27 -14.25 -12.38 -0.14
C ASN A 27 -13.10 -13.01 0.65
N GLY A 28 -12.32 -13.87 0.00
CA GLY A 28 -11.13 -14.50 0.61
C GLY A 28 -10.04 -13.51 1.05
N PHE A 29 -10.06 -12.29 0.50
CA PHE A 29 -9.15 -11.20 0.87
C PHE A 29 -9.78 -10.23 1.91
N GLY A 30 -11.06 -10.40 2.24
CA GLY A 30 -11.77 -9.55 3.21
C GLY A 30 -12.04 -8.11 2.75
N VAL A 31 -12.01 -7.86 1.43
CA VAL A 31 -12.09 -6.52 0.81
C VAL A 31 -13.33 -6.31 -0.08
N GLU A 32 -14.17 -7.33 -0.25
CA GLU A 32 -15.30 -7.30 -1.21
C GLU A 32 -16.24 -6.11 -1.02
N ASN A 33 -16.45 -5.67 0.23
CA ASN A 33 -17.32 -4.56 0.61
C ASN A 33 -16.59 -3.20 0.61
N ALA A 34 -15.27 -3.16 0.39
CA ALA A 34 -14.46 -1.95 0.46
C ALA A 34 -14.45 -1.20 -0.88
N HIS A 35 -15.61 -0.81 -1.40
CA HIS A 35 -15.77 -0.26 -2.76
C HIS A 35 -14.78 0.85 -3.12
N LEU A 36 -14.62 1.86 -2.25
CA LEU A 36 -13.67 2.95 -2.49
C LEU A 36 -12.21 2.48 -2.56
N GLY A 37 -11.84 1.52 -1.71
CA GLY A 37 -10.52 0.90 -1.72
C GLY A 37 -10.28 0.05 -2.97
N LEU A 38 -11.30 -0.70 -3.39
CA LEU A 38 -11.26 -1.51 -4.62
C LEU A 38 -11.10 -0.64 -5.86
N SER A 39 -11.87 0.44 -5.99
CA SER A 39 -11.72 1.43 -7.07
C SER A 39 -10.30 1.99 -7.16
N ALA A 40 -9.69 2.34 -6.02
CA ALA A 40 -8.32 2.83 -5.99
C ALA A 40 -7.29 1.73 -6.35
N ALA A 41 -7.48 0.52 -5.82
CA ALA A 41 -6.62 -0.62 -6.11
C ALA A 41 -6.69 -1.04 -7.59
N GLY A 42 -7.87 -0.96 -8.22
CA GLY A 42 -8.06 -1.20 -9.65
C GLY A 42 -7.26 -0.23 -10.52
N CYS A 43 -7.38 1.08 -10.26
CA CYS A 43 -6.60 2.10 -10.95
C CYS A 43 -5.08 1.86 -10.78
N LEU A 44 -4.65 1.56 -9.55
CA LEU A 44 -3.24 1.26 -9.27
C LEU A 44 -2.74 0.04 -10.06
N LEU A 45 -3.51 -1.05 -10.06
CA LEU A 45 -3.15 -2.27 -10.77
C LEU A 45 -3.06 -2.06 -12.29
N GLN A 46 -4.02 -1.33 -12.88
CA GLN A 46 -3.97 -0.95 -14.29
C GLN A 46 -2.69 -0.18 -14.61
N TYR A 47 -2.33 0.80 -13.77
CA TYR A 47 -1.10 1.57 -13.96
C TYR A 47 0.17 0.71 -13.88
N VAL A 48 0.25 -0.21 -12.92
CA VAL A 48 1.40 -1.11 -12.81
C VAL A 48 1.49 -2.02 -14.04
N LYS A 49 0.36 -2.58 -14.50
CA LYS A 49 0.33 -3.38 -15.74
C LYS A 49 0.81 -2.58 -16.94
N ASP A 50 0.34 -1.34 -17.11
CA ASP A 50 0.72 -0.47 -18.23
C ASP A 50 2.20 -0.07 -18.23
N THR A 51 2.77 0.14 -17.05
CA THR A 51 4.17 0.56 -16.90
C THR A 51 5.14 -0.61 -17.02
N GLN A 52 4.80 -1.78 -16.47
CA GLN A 52 5.68 -2.96 -16.50
C GLN A 52 5.50 -3.80 -17.77
N ARG A 53 4.31 -3.79 -18.38
CA ARG A 53 3.95 -4.53 -19.62
C ARG A 53 4.30 -6.02 -19.60
N THR A 54 4.36 -6.60 -18.42
CA THR A 54 4.65 -8.02 -18.17
C THR A 54 3.65 -8.56 -17.16
N THR A 55 3.57 -9.89 -17.07
CA THR A 55 2.79 -10.51 -15.99
C THR A 55 3.44 -10.17 -14.63
N LEU A 56 2.61 -9.99 -13.61
CA LEU A 56 3.04 -9.59 -12.27
C LEU A 56 2.80 -10.73 -11.26
N PRO A 57 3.45 -11.89 -11.40
CA PRO A 57 3.14 -13.07 -10.61
C PRO A 57 3.48 -12.92 -9.13
N HIS A 58 4.20 -11.87 -8.73
CA HIS A 58 4.56 -11.59 -7.33
C HIS A 58 3.47 -10.79 -6.59
N ILE A 59 2.51 -10.18 -7.29
CA ILE A 59 1.36 -9.50 -6.69
C ILE A 59 0.22 -10.52 -6.60
N ARG A 60 0.12 -11.18 -5.45
CA ARG A 60 -0.72 -12.38 -5.26
C ARG A 60 -1.87 -12.20 -4.27
N SER A 61 -1.88 -11.11 -3.52
CA SER A 61 -2.86 -10.86 -2.47
C SER A 61 -3.19 -9.39 -2.35
N LEU A 62 -4.33 -9.13 -1.72
CA LEU A 62 -4.79 -7.82 -1.30
C LEU A 62 -5.27 -7.94 0.15
N SER A 63 -5.05 -6.91 0.95
CA SER A 63 -5.48 -6.85 2.35
C SER A 63 -6.01 -5.45 2.67
N MET A 64 -7.08 -5.38 3.45
CA MET A 64 -7.60 -4.11 3.97
C MET A 64 -6.88 -3.76 5.26
N GLU A 65 -6.26 -2.58 5.33
CA GLU A 65 -5.83 -2.01 6.59
C GLU A 65 -7.02 -1.36 7.29
N ARG A 66 -7.37 -1.83 8.51
CA ARG A 66 -8.48 -1.28 9.29
C ARG A 66 -7.93 -0.39 10.40
N GLN A 67 -8.67 0.66 10.70
CA GLN A 67 -8.34 1.63 11.76
C GLN A 67 -8.10 0.99 13.14
N GLN A 68 -8.84 -0.07 13.46
CA GLN A 68 -8.75 -0.78 14.74
C GLN A 68 -7.55 -1.73 14.85
N ASP A 69 -6.87 -2.03 13.74
CA ASP A 69 -5.73 -2.96 13.71
C ASP A 69 -4.41 -2.23 13.96
N SER A 70 -4.43 -0.91 14.14
CA SER A 70 -3.24 -0.06 14.25
C SER A 70 -3.50 1.19 15.09
N ILE A 71 -2.43 1.76 15.65
CA ILE A 71 -2.50 3.05 16.33
C ILE A 71 -2.47 4.15 15.26
N ILE A 72 -3.58 4.88 15.12
CA ILE A 72 -3.67 6.01 14.20
C ILE A 72 -2.84 7.16 14.76
N MET A 73 -1.86 7.61 13.98
CA MET A 73 -1.08 8.80 14.26
C MET A 73 -1.34 9.83 13.16
N ASP A 74 -1.60 11.07 13.54
CA ASP A 74 -1.68 12.17 12.59
C ASP A 74 -0.28 12.58 12.10
N ALA A 75 -0.25 13.42 11.05
CA ALA A 75 1.00 13.84 10.43
C ALA A 75 1.90 14.63 11.41
N ALA A 76 1.30 15.42 12.31
CA ALA A 76 2.02 16.20 13.31
C ALA A 76 2.69 15.31 14.35
N THR A 77 1.97 14.32 14.90
CA THR A 77 2.51 13.33 15.83
C THR A 77 3.66 12.55 15.20
N ARG A 78 3.48 12.02 13.98
CA ARG A 78 4.55 11.27 13.29
C ARG A 78 5.80 12.13 13.06
N ARG A 79 5.63 13.41 12.74
CA ARG A 79 6.72 14.37 12.54
C ARG A 79 7.43 14.72 13.85
N ASN A 80 6.69 15.00 14.91
CA ASN A 80 7.24 15.42 16.20
C ASN A 80 7.92 14.26 16.96
N LEU A 81 7.49 13.02 16.72
CA LEU A 81 8.14 11.83 17.26
C LEU A 81 9.39 11.41 16.47
N GLU A 82 9.71 12.08 15.36
CA GLU A 82 10.89 11.82 14.52
C GLU A 82 11.11 10.32 14.22
N ILE A 83 10.03 9.60 13.85
CA ILE A 83 10.05 8.13 13.76
C ILE A 83 11.12 7.66 12.75
N THR A 84 11.08 8.20 11.53
CA THR A 84 12.03 7.85 10.45
C THR A 84 12.76 9.05 9.86
N GLN A 85 12.30 10.27 10.17
CA GLN A 85 12.84 11.52 9.66
C GLN A 85 12.79 12.56 10.78
N ASN A 86 13.87 13.32 10.96
CA ASN A 86 13.94 14.39 11.95
C ASN A 86 13.27 15.68 11.44
N LEU A 87 13.08 16.66 12.31
CA LEU A 87 12.39 17.92 11.99
C LEU A 87 13.08 18.76 10.91
N ALA A 88 14.40 18.59 10.75
CA ALA A 88 15.21 19.22 9.72
C ALA A 88 15.18 18.48 8.36
N GLY A 89 14.52 17.32 8.30
CA GLY A 89 14.36 16.50 7.10
C GLY A 89 15.43 15.43 6.89
N GLY A 90 16.41 15.32 7.79
CA GLY A 90 17.44 14.29 7.79
C GLY A 90 16.99 12.98 8.45
N THR A 91 17.86 11.96 8.43
CA THR A 91 17.59 10.64 9.03
C THR A 91 18.33 10.42 10.36
N ASP A 92 19.24 11.33 10.72
CA ASP A 92 20.03 11.25 11.94
C ASP A 92 19.18 11.58 13.17
N ASN A 93 19.54 11.01 14.31
CA ASN A 93 18.87 11.20 15.61
C ASN A 93 17.38 10.83 15.64
N THR A 94 16.93 9.99 14.71
CA THR A 94 15.55 9.46 14.66
C THR A 94 15.40 8.19 15.48
N LEU A 95 14.15 7.83 15.82
CA LEU A 95 13.87 6.54 16.48
C LEU A 95 14.39 5.36 15.64
N ALA A 96 14.16 5.40 14.32
CA ALA A 96 14.65 4.38 13.39
C ALA A 96 16.18 4.33 13.33
N ALA A 97 16.90 5.44 13.50
CA ALA A 97 18.37 5.43 13.54
C ALA A 97 18.90 4.70 14.79
N VAL A 98 18.24 4.86 15.93
CA VAL A 98 18.63 4.20 17.20
C VAL A 98 18.29 2.71 17.19
N LEU A 99 17.09 2.34 16.71
CA LEU A 99 16.63 0.95 16.68
C LEU A 99 17.14 0.16 15.46
N GLY A 100 17.53 0.86 14.38
CA GLY A 100 17.84 0.31 13.06
C GLY A 100 19.16 -0.42 12.93
N LYS A 101 19.38 -1.47 13.74
CA LYS A 101 20.58 -2.32 13.69
C LYS A 101 20.43 -3.55 12.78
N LYS A 102 19.62 -3.43 11.73
CA LYS A 102 19.32 -4.55 10.81
C LYS A 102 20.45 -4.69 9.78
N VAL A 103 20.91 -5.92 9.57
CA VAL A 103 22.05 -6.23 8.67
C VAL A 103 21.64 -6.47 7.21
N THR A 104 20.34 -6.41 6.89
CA THR A 104 19.83 -6.55 5.51
C THR A 104 18.95 -5.37 5.13
N PRO A 105 18.96 -4.94 3.84
CA PRO A 105 18.10 -3.85 3.39
C PRO A 105 16.61 -4.13 3.59
N MET A 106 16.17 -5.38 3.39
CA MET A 106 14.78 -5.77 3.61
C MET A 106 14.39 -5.73 5.09
N GLY A 107 15.28 -6.16 6.00
CA GLY A 107 15.05 -6.05 7.44
C GLY A 107 14.96 -4.61 7.92
N SER A 108 15.76 -3.70 7.34
CA SER A 108 15.68 -2.26 7.62
C SER A 108 14.32 -1.67 7.20
N ARG A 109 13.77 -2.09 6.04
CA ARG A 109 12.45 -1.66 5.57
C ARG A 109 11.30 -2.20 6.42
N VAL A 110 11.38 -3.44 6.90
CA VAL A 110 10.32 -4.04 7.75
C VAL A 110 10.22 -3.37 9.11
N LEU A 111 11.32 -2.82 9.63
CA LEU A 111 11.32 -2.10 10.91
C LEU A 111 10.68 -0.70 10.80
N LYS A 112 10.81 -0.05 9.65
CA LYS A 112 10.40 1.34 9.42
C LYS A 112 8.94 1.45 9.01
#